data_AF-A0A844E3U9-F1
#
_entry.id   AF-A0A844E3U9-F1
#
_cell.length_a   1.000
_cell.length_b   1.000
_cell.length_c   1.000
_cell.angle_alpha   90.00
_cell.angle_beta   90.00
_cell.angle_gamma   90.00
#
_symmetry.space_group_name_H-M   'P 1'
#
loop_
_entity.id
_entity.type
_entity.pdbx_description
1 polymer ?
#
loop_
_entity_poly.entity_id
_entity_poly.type
_entity_poly.pdbx_seq_one_letter_code
_entity_poly.pdbx_strand_id
1 'polypeptide(L)'
;MNSKDKGARFERQLAGLFRDYGYSGARRTAQYCGNTGDASDVVGLPGIHVEAKHQEKMYLYDWMEQAKRDAEGTGDMPVVFHKKNRAEILVTMRFDDFMNLYREREAGRK
;
A
#
# COMPACT_ATOMS: atom_id res chain seq x y z
N MET A 1 4.52 0.44 23.16
CA MET A 1 4.41 0.94 21.77
C MET A 1 2.95 1.25 21.51
N ASN A 2 2.62 2.50 21.18
CA ASN A 2 1.23 2.88 20.89
C ASN A 2 0.88 2.51 19.43
N SER A 3 -0.41 2.46 19.07
CA SER A 3 -0.92 2.16 17.73
C SER A 3 -0.29 3.04 16.65
N LYS A 4 -0.01 4.33 16.96
CA LYS A 4 0.69 5.25 16.03
C LYS A 4 2.11 4.80 15.71
N ASP A 5 2.88 4.43 16.74
CA ASP A 5 4.25 3.93 16.54
C ASP A 5 4.26 2.60 15.78
N LYS A 6 3.25 1.76 16.06
CA LYS A 6 3.06 0.47 15.39
C LYS A 6 2.82 0.67 13.89
N GLY A 7 1.90 1.57 13.52
CA GLY A 7 1.63 1.94 12.13
C GLY A 7 2.89 2.48 11.44
N ALA A 8 3.53 3.50 12.03
CA ALA A 8 4.72 4.10 11.45
C ALA A 8 5.91 3.11 11.33
N ARG A 9 6.02 2.10 12.20
CA ARG A 9 7.01 1.02 12.05
C ARG A 9 6.67 0.11 10.87
N PHE A 10 5.40 -0.22 10.69
CA PHE A 10 4.95 -1.04 9.58
C PHE A 10 5.13 -0.34 8.23
N GLU A 11 4.80 0.95 8.14
CA GLU A 11 5.04 1.77 6.93
C GLU A 11 6.53 1.82 6.56
N ARG A 12 7.42 1.96 7.56
CA ARG A 12 8.88 1.86 7.33
C ARG A 12 9.31 0.47 6.89
N GLN A 13 8.69 -0.59 7.43
CA GLN A 13 8.94 -1.97 7.01
C GLN A 13 8.58 -2.16 5.54
N LEU A 14 7.39 -1.69 5.10
CA LEU A 14 6.96 -1.76 3.71
C LEU A 14 7.91 -1.00 2.78
N ALA A 15 8.28 0.24 3.13
CA ALA A 15 9.24 1.02 2.35
C ALA A 15 10.60 0.30 2.24
N GLY A 16 11.06 -0.37 3.30
CA GLY A 16 12.26 -1.21 3.28
C GLY A 16 12.13 -2.37 2.30
N LEU A 17 11.05 -3.14 2.41
CA LEU A 17 10.77 -4.27 1.53
C LEU A 17 10.70 -3.83 0.06
N PHE A 18 10.01 -2.75 -0.26
CA PHE A 18 9.97 -2.24 -1.63
C PHE A 18 11.35 -1.91 -2.17
N ARG A 19 12.24 -1.30 -1.37
CA ARG A 19 13.62 -1.06 -1.77
C ARG A 19 14.38 -2.36 -2.00
N ASP A 20 14.18 -3.38 -1.16
CA ASP A 20 14.80 -4.70 -1.33
C ASP A 20 14.36 -5.39 -2.63
N TYR A 21 13.15 -5.11 -3.11
CA TYR A 21 12.64 -5.56 -4.42
C TYR A 21 13.03 -4.63 -5.60
N GLY A 22 13.89 -3.64 -5.38
CA GLY A 22 14.45 -2.78 -6.43
C GLY A 22 13.79 -1.40 -6.56
N TYR A 23 12.75 -1.10 -5.77
CA TYR A 23 12.09 0.21 -5.77
C TYR A 23 12.83 1.19 -4.84
N SER A 24 14.03 1.61 -5.24
CA SER A 24 14.95 2.40 -4.40
C SER A 24 14.36 3.73 -3.90
N GLY A 25 13.40 4.31 -4.63
CA GLY A 25 12.69 5.53 -4.26
C GLY A 25 11.61 5.34 -3.18
N ALA A 26 11.36 4.11 -2.71
CA ALA A 26 10.27 3.85 -1.78
C ALA A 26 10.51 4.47 -0.40
N ARG A 27 9.51 5.22 0.09
CA ARG A 27 9.56 5.93 1.37
C ARG A 27 8.17 6.11 1.98
N ARG A 28 8.10 6.13 3.31
CA ARG A 28 6.91 6.53 4.06
C ARG A 28 6.57 7.99 3.78
N THR A 29 5.30 8.33 3.67
CA THR A 29 4.85 9.73 3.56
C THR A 29 4.81 10.41 4.93
N ALA A 30 5.12 11.70 4.95
CA ALA A 30 4.83 12.53 6.11
C ALA A 30 3.46 13.16 5.86
N GLN A 31 2.41 12.63 6.50
CA GLN A 31 1.03 13.13 6.43
C GLN A 31 0.84 14.59 6.92
N TYR A 32 1.93 15.34 7.10
CA TYR A 32 1.97 16.70 7.64
C TYR A 32 2.90 17.59 6.82
N CYS A 33 2.47 17.97 5.62
CA CYS A 33 2.73 19.30 5.04
C CYS A 33 1.76 19.49 3.87
N GLY A 34 0.94 20.54 3.97
CA GLY A 34 -0.27 20.73 3.18
C GLY A 34 -0.10 20.64 1.66
N ASN A 35 -1.25 20.41 1.00
CA ASN A 35 -1.49 20.57 -0.44
C ASN A 35 -0.72 19.66 -1.42
N THR A 36 -0.03 18.60 -0.99
CA THR A 36 0.70 17.72 -1.94
C THR A 36 -0.12 16.60 -2.56
N GLY A 37 -1.40 16.44 -2.20
CA GLY A 37 -2.32 15.52 -2.89
C GLY A 37 -2.02 14.03 -2.75
N ASP A 38 -0.98 13.65 -2.00
CA ASP A 38 -0.54 12.28 -1.85
C ASP A 38 -1.03 11.69 -0.53
N ALA A 39 -2.16 10.97 -0.61
CA ALA A 39 -2.81 10.34 0.53
C ALA A 39 -2.23 8.94 0.87
N SER A 40 -1.26 8.43 0.09
CA SER A 40 -0.71 7.10 0.30
C SER A 40 0.17 7.04 1.56
N ASP A 41 0.16 5.92 2.27
CA ASP A 41 1.01 5.71 3.45
C ASP A 41 2.50 5.52 3.07
N VAL A 42 2.75 4.93 1.90
CA VAL A 42 4.09 4.66 1.36
C VAL A 42 4.10 4.89 -0.15
N VAL A 43 5.00 5.75 -0.61
CA VAL A 43 5.17 6.07 -2.04
C VAL A 43 6.39 5.37 -2.61
N GLY A 44 6.49 5.36 -3.94
CA GLY A 44 7.63 4.81 -4.68
C GLY A 44 7.43 3.38 -5.20
N LEU A 45 6.21 2.86 -5.14
CA LEU A 45 5.78 1.66 -5.86
C LEU A 45 4.92 2.11 -7.07
N PRO A 46 5.44 2.10 -8.31
CA PRO A 46 4.74 2.68 -9.45
C PRO A 46 3.37 2.05 -9.71
N GLY A 47 2.36 2.88 -9.95
CA GLY A 47 1.00 2.45 -10.30
C GLY A 47 0.17 1.91 -9.14
N ILE A 48 0.69 1.95 -7.90
CA ILE A 48 0.04 1.38 -6.71
C ILE A 48 -0.12 2.45 -5.62
N HIS A 49 -1.36 2.65 -5.18
CA HIS A 49 -1.67 3.40 -3.97
C HIS A 49 -1.61 2.45 -2.77
N VAL A 50 -0.67 2.70 -1.87
CA VAL A 50 -0.40 1.84 -0.70
C VAL A 50 -1.17 2.33 0.52
N GLU A 51 -2.03 1.46 1.06
CA GLU A 51 -2.68 1.61 2.37
C GLU A 51 -2.12 0.54 3.34
N ALA A 52 -1.50 0.96 4.45
CA ALA A 52 -0.75 0.11 5.36
C ALA A 52 -1.51 -0.12 6.69
N LYS A 53 -1.91 -1.37 6.97
CA LYS A 53 -2.64 -1.75 8.19
C LYS A 53 -1.91 -2.79 9.03
N HIS A 54 -1.44 -2.42 10.22
CA HIS A 54 -0.90 -3.37 11.22
C HIS A 54 -1.87 -3.57 12.38
N GLN A 55 -2.87 -4.44 12.18
CA GLN A 55 -3.94 -4.69 13.15
C GLN A 55 -4.27 -6.19 13.26
N GLU A 56 -4.71 -6.62 14.45
CA GLU A 56 -5.09 -8.02 14.70
C GLU A 56 -6.41 -8.38 14.02
N LYS A 57 -7.38 -7.47 14.08
CA LYS A 57 -8.68 -7.62 13.40
C LYS A 57 -8.62 -6.93 12.05
N MET A 58 -9.06 -7.64 11.02
CA MET A 58 -9.17 -7.13 9.66
C MET A 58 -10.53 -6.46 9.47
N TYR A 59 -10.53 -5.28 8.86
CA TYR A 59 -11.74 -4.57 8.41
C TYR A 59 -11.67 -4.43 6.89
N LEU A 60 -11.79 -5.56 6.20
CA LEU A 60 -11.45 -5.71 4.79
C LEU A 60 -12.11 -4.65 3.90
N TYR A 61 -13.44 -4.52 3.96
CA TYR A 61 -14.17 -3.60 3.09
C TYR A 61 -13.91 -2.14 3.45
N ASP A 62 -13.93 -1.78 4.75
CA ASP A 62 -13.65 -0.42 5.21
C ASP A 62 -12.26 0.06 4.75
N TRP A 63 -11.25 -0.81 4.84
CA TRP A 63 -9.88 -0.48 4.42
C TRP A 63 -9.76 -0.37 2.90
N MET A 64 -10.45 -1.25 2.15
CA MET A 64 -10.49 -1.14 0.70
C MET A 64 -11.25 0.11 0.23
N GLU A 65 -12.32 0.52 0.92
CA GLU A 65 -13.03 1.77 0.63
C GLU A 65 -12.17 3.00 0.90
N GLN A 66 -11.41 2.99 2.00
CA GLN A 66 -10.43 4.03 2.28
C GLN A 66 -9.38 4.12 1.15
N ALA A 67 -8.73 3.00 0.82
CA ALA A 67 -7.71 2.97 -0.23
C ALA A 67 -8.26 3.44 -1.59
N LYS A 68 -9.50 3.07 -1.94
CA LYS A 68 -10.15 3.53 -3.18
C LYS A 68 -10.36 5.04 -3.22
N ARG A 69 -10.88 5.61 -2.14
CA ARG A 69 -11.14 7.04 -2.05
C ARG A 69 -9.83 7.83 -2.10
N ASP A 70 -8.82 7.34 -1.40
CA ASP A 70 -7.54 8.03 -1.28
C ASP A 70 -6.68 7.86 -2.56
N ALA A 71 -6.98 6.86 -3.40
CA ALA A 71 -6.42 6.69 -4.75
C ALA A 71 -7.21 7.41 -5.86
N GLU A 72 -8.39 7.96 -5.57
CA GLU A 72 -9.27 8.54 -6.59
C GLU A 72 -8.60 9.72 -7.32
N GLY A 73 -8.66 9.72 -8.66
CA GLY A 73 -8.06 10.76 -9.49
C GLY A 73 -6.53 10.67 -9.67
N THR A 74 -5.84 9.74 -8.99
CA THR A 74 -4.38 9.55 -9.13
C THR A 74 -4.01 8.68 -10.33
N GLY A 75 -4.88 7.75 -10.71
CA GLY A 75 -4.59 6.70 -11.69
C GLY A 75 -3.94 5.45 -11.09
N ASP A 76 -3.56 5.47 -9.81
CA ASP A 76 -2.97 4.34 -9.12
C ASP A 76 -4.03 3.31 -8.67
N MET A 77 -3.64 2.03 -8.64
CA MET A 77 -4.52 0.96 -8.14
C MET A 77 -4.52 0.93 -6.60
N PRO A 78 -5.70 0.91 -5.94
CA PRO A 78 -5.78 0.88 -4.49
C PRO A 78 -5.43 -0.50 -3.94
N VAL A 79 -4.43 -0.56 -3.04
CA VAL A 79 -3.94 -1.82 -2.46
C VAL A 79 -3.74 -1.70 -0.95
N VAL A 80 -4.35 -2.63 -0.21
CA VAL A 80 -4.15 -2.75 1.24
C VAL A 80 -3.05 -3.77 1.52
N PHE A 81 -1.99 -3.31 2.18
CA PHE A 81 -0.97 -4.15 2.78
C PHE A 81 -1.32 -4.34 4.26
N HIS A 82 -1.60 -5.59 4.66
CA HIS A 82 -2.05 -5.89 6.01
C HIS A 82 -1.18 -6.97 6.67
N LYS A 83 -0.95 -6.82 7.98
CA LYS A 83 -0.46 -7.90 8.83
C LYS A 83 -1.03 -7.81 10.24
N LYS A 84 -1.12 -8.96 10.90
CA LYS A 84 -1.23 -9.06 12.36
C LYS A 84 0.14 -9.27 13.00
N ASN A 85 0.20 -9.26 14.32
CA ASN A 85 1.44 -9.60 15.04
C ASN A 85 1.92 -11.01 14.69
N ARG A 86 3.23 -11.16 14.48
CA ARG A 86 3.90 -12.45 14.18
C ARG A 86 3.30 -13.19 12.97
N ALA A 87 2.81 -12.45 11.99
CA ALA A 87 2.32 -13.00 10.74
C ALA A 87 2.99 -12.31 9.54
N GLU A 88 2.87 -12.97 8.40
CA GLU A 88 3.27 -12.45 7.10
C GLU A 88 2.42 -11.24 6.70
N ILE A 89 2.94 -10.48 5.73
CA ILE A 89 2.22 -9.37 5.11
C ILE A 89 1.38 -9.95 3.97
N LEU A 90 0.08 -9.71 4.02
CA LEU A 90 -0.85 -10.04 2.95
C LEU A 90 -1.19 -8.77 2.17
N VAL A 91 -1.44 -8.96 0.88
CA VAL A 91 -1.80 -7.90 -0.04
C VAL A 91 -3.22 -8.14 -0.51
N THR A 92 -4.08 -7.12 -0.39
CA THR A 92 -5.47 -7.19 -0.84
C THR A 92 -5.76 -6.09 -1.85
N MET A 93 -6.41 -6.46 -2.94
CA MET A 93 -6.85 -5.59 -4.03
C MET A 93 -8.15 -6.13 -4.61
N ARG A 94 -8.85 -5.34 -5.44
CA ARG A 94 -10.03 -5.87 -6.14
C ARG A 94 -9.60 -6.90 -7.17
N PHE A 95 -10.49 -7.83 -7.47
CA PHE A 95 -10.26 -8.85 -8.49
C PHE A 95 -9.89 -8.25 -9.84
N ASP A 96 -10.58 -7.19 -10.28
CA ASP A 96 -10.31 -6.55 -11.57
C ASP A 96 -8.93 -5.88 -11.62
N ASP A 97 -8.50 -5.25 -10.52
CA ASP A 97 -7.16 -4.64 -10.41
C ASP A 97 -6.09 -5.75 -10.50
N PHE A 98 -6.30 -6.88 -9.83
CA PHE A 98 -5.42 -8.04 -9.94
C PHE A 98 -5.35 -8.58 -11.37
N MET A 99 -6.49 -8.72 -12.05
CA MET A 99 -6.52 -9.21 -13.43
C MET A 99 -5.84 -8.24 -14.41
N ASN A 100 -5.89 -6.93 -14.15
CA ASN A 100 -5.12 -5.94 -14.92
C ASN A 100 -3.62 -6.18 -14.76
N LEU A 101 -3.12 -6.24 -13.53
CA LEU A 101 -1.70 -6.52 -13.25
C LEU A 101 -1.25 -7.87 -13.83
N TYR A 102 -2.09 -8.89 -13.72
CA TYR A 102 -1.77 -10.21 -14.24
C TYR A 102 -1.62 -10.19 -15.77
N ARG A 103 -2.50 -9.48 -16.49
CA ARG A 103 -2.40 -9.34 -17.95
C ARG A 103 -1.16 -8.57 -18.39
N GLU A 104 -0.80 -7.50 -17.68
CA GLU A 104 0.43 -6.73 -17.97
C GLU A 104 1.68 -7.60 -17.81
N ARG A 105 1.74 -8.39 -16.73
CA ARG A 105 2.82 -9.37 -16.51
C ARG A 105 2.90 -10.39 -17.64
N GLU A 106 1.78 -10.93 -18.11
CA GLU A 106 1.77 -11.89 -19.22
C GLU A 106 2.21 -11.26 -20.54
N ALA A 107 1.88 -9.99 -20.79
CA ALA A 107 2.30 -9.27 -21.98
C ALA A 107 3.82 -9.01 -22.00
N GLY A 108 4.42 -8.66 -20.86
CA GLY A 108 5.87 -8.44 -20.74
C GLY A 108 6.73 -9.72 -20.78
N ARG A 109 6.09 -10.90 -20.86
CA ARG A 109 6.76 -12.21 -21.02
C ARG A 109 6.80 -12.70 -22.46
N LYS A 110 6.12 -12.01 -23.37
CA LYS A 110 6.18 -12.26 -24.81
C LYS A 110 7.28 -11.40 -25.44
#